data_AF-A0A356WQ01-F1
#
_entry.id   AF-A0A356WQ01-F1
#
_cell.length_a   1.000
_cell.length_b   1.000
_cell.length_c   1.000
_cell.angle_alpha   90.00
_cell.angle_beta   90.00
_cell.angle_gamma   90.00
#
_symmetry.space_group_name_H-M   'P 1'
#
loop_
_entity.id
_entity.type
_entity.pdbx_description
1 polymer ?
#
loop_
_entity_poly.entity_id
_entity_poly.type
_entity_poly.pdbx_seq_one_letter_code
_entity_poly.pdbx_strand_id
1 'polypeptide(L)'
;YPEKELTYLGNVSNSNSGSFYLQHRTKILQPAFEQVQQKNVPLMFTKHCIKFALGWCPRETKEKAGFREPFYLINQQNKLKLSFDCRKCEMRVSLENQQ
;
A
#
# COMPACT_ATOMS: atom_id res chain seq x y z
N TYR A 1 -11.12 15.12 6.02
CA TYR A 1 -12.46 14.57 6.20
C TYR A 1 -12.54 13.40 5.24
N PRO A 2 -13.13 12.28 5.65
CA PRO A 2 -13.59 12.01 7.03
C PRO A 2 -12.46 12.01 8.08
N GLU A 3 -11.22 11.81 7.64
CA GLU A 3 -10.02 11.81 8.48
C GLU A 3 -9.68 13.22 8.95
N LYS A 4 -9.19 13.35 10.19
CA LYS A 4 -8.72 14.64 10.74
C LYS A 4 -7.33 15.01 10.28
N GLU A 5 -6.52 14.00 9.98
CA GLU A 5 -5.14 14.14 9.59
C GLU A 5 -4.88 13.23 8.40
N LEU A 6 -4.29 13.78 7.35
CA LEU A 6 -3.90 13.04 6.15
C LEU A 6 -2.38 12.96 6.07
N THR A 7 -1.91 11.75 5.83
CA THR A 7 -0.53 11.46 5.44
C THR A 7 -0.45 11.39 3.91
N TYR A 8 0.67 10.88 3.38
CA TYR A 8 0.83 10.65 1.95
C TYR A 8 -0.28 9.78 1.33
N LEU A 9 -0.92 8.93 2.14
CA LEU A 9 -2.06 8.10 1.76
C LEU A 9 -3.31 8.91 1.38
N GLY A 10 -3.40 10.17 1.83
CA GLY A 10 -4.50 11.05 1.47
C GLY A 10 -4.43 11.57 0.03
N ASN A 11 -3.35 11.30 -0.70
CA ASN A 11 -3.14 11.69 -2.10
C ASN A 11 -3.48 13.18 -2.40
N VAL A 12 -3.11 14.07 -1.48
CA VAL A 12 -3.27 15.52 -1.68
C VAL A 12 -2.13 16.01 -2.57
N SER A 13 -2.40 16.01 -3.88
CA SER A 13 -1.38 16.22 -4.93
C SER A 13 -1.48 17.58 -5.63
N ASN A 14 -2.52 18.38 -5.36
CA ASN A 14 -2.72 19.68 -5.98
C ASN A 14 -3.41 20.70 -5.06
N SER A 15 -3.35 21.98 -5.44
CA SER A 15 -3.93 23.08 -4.66
C SER A 15 -5.44 22.95 -4.42
N ASN A 16 -6.19 22.43 -5.40
CA ASN A 16 -7.64 22.25 -5.27
C ASN A 16 -7.97 21.22 -4.17
N SER A 17 -7.27 20.07 -4.17
CA SER A 17 -7.39 19.05 -3.12
C SER A 17 -6.96 19.58 -1.75
N GLY A 18 -5.88 20.37 -1.71
CA GLY A 18 -5.41 21.03 -0.48
C GLY A 18 -6.47 21.96 0.12
N SER A 19 -7.02 22.86 -0.71
CA SER A 19 -8.10 23.79 -0.30
C SER A 19 -9.32 23.04 0.22
N PHE A 20 -9.75 21.98 -0.46
CA PHE A 20 -10.88 21.15 -0.02
C PHE A 20 -10.65 20.59 1.40
N TYR A 21 -9.52 19.94 1.64
CA TYR A 21 -9.24 19.34 2.95
C TYR A 21 -9.09 20.40 4.06
N LEU A 22 -8.48 21.54 3.76
CA LEU A 22 -8.37 22.67 4.70
C LEU A 22 -9.73 23.26 5.07
N GLN A 23 -10.62 23.47 4.10
CA GLN A 23 -12.00 23.92 4.35
C GLN A 23 -12.75 22.97 5.29
N HIS A 24 -12.50 21.67 5.16
CA HIS A 24 -13.04 20.63 6.04
C HIS A 24 -12.24 20.44 7.35
N ARG A 25 -11.37 21.39 7.73
CA ARG A 25 -10.55 21.38 8.96
C ARG A 25 -9.68 20.12 9.09
N THR A 26 -9.22 19.60 7.96
CA THR A 26 -8.33 18.45 7.89
C THR A 26 -6.90 18.94 7.82
N LYS A 27 -6.03 18.41 8.68
CA LYS A 27 -4.61 18.71 8.61
C LYS A 27 -3.96 17.81 7.57
N ILE A 28 -3.16 18.39 6.70
CA ILE A 28 -2.33 17.65 5.73
C ILE A 28 -0.94 17.57 6.34
N LEU A 29 -0.57 16.42 6.87
CA LEU A 29 0.71 16.19 7.54
C LEU A 29 1.84 15.90 6.55
N GLN A 30 1.51 15.26 5.43
CA GLN A 30 2.45 14.88 4.38
C GLN A 30 1.80 15.09 3.00
N PRO A 31 2.58 15.51 1.99
CA PRO A 31 2.09 15.60 0.62
C PRO A 31 1.91 14.20 0.02
N ALA A 32 1.21 14.14 -1.11
CA ALA A 32 1.11 12.91 -1.91
C ALA A 32 2.50 12.33 -2.25
N PHE A 33 2.56 11.00 -2.43
CA PHE A 33 3.80 10.26 -2.68
C PHE A 33 4.54 10.77 -3.93
N GLU A 34 3.80 11.12 -4.98
CA GLU A 34 4.31 11.62 -6.25
C GLU A 34 4.97 13.00 -6.15
N GLN A 35 4.63 13.76 -5.11
CA GLN A 35 5.25 15.06 -4.82
C GLN A 35 6.53 14.90 -4.01
N VAL A 36 6.51 14.02 -3.00
CA VAL A 36 7.67 13.73 -2.15
C VAL A 36 7.70 12.24 -1.84
N GLN A 37 8.66 11.53 -2.42
CA GLN A 37 8.80 10.09 -2.24
C GLN A 37 9.19 9.74 -0.80
N GLN A 38 8.37 8.93 -0.11
CA GLN A 38 8.71 8.37 1.20
C GLN A 38 9.41 7.01 1.06
N LYS A 39 10.44 6.77 1.87
CA LYS A 39 11.16 5.48 1.88
C LYS A 39 10.41 4.45 2.72
N ASN A 40 10.43 3.19 2.27
CA ASN A 40 9.93 2.03 3.01
C ASN A 40 8.44 2.09 3.38
N VAL A 41 7.64 2.77 2.55
CA VAL A 41 6.19 2.84 2.73
C VAL A 41 5.46 2.01 1.66
N PRO A 42 4.29 1.44 1.97
CA PRO A 42 3.45 0.80 0.95
C PRO A 42 2.90 1.83 -0.03
N LEU A 43 2.94 1.48 -1.32
CA LEU A 43 2.37 2.25 -2.42
C LEU A 43 0.92 1.86 -2.70
N MET A 44 0.58 0.59 -2.48
CA MET A 44 -0.74 0.06 -2.75
C MET A 44 -1.17 -0.89 -1.64
N PHE A 45 -2.45 -0.80 -1.28
CA PHE A 45 -3.16 -1.73 -0.41
C PHE A 45 -4.28 -2.35 -1.24
N THR A 46 -4.40 -3.67 -1.21
CA THR A 46 -5.40 -4.35 -2.04
C THR A 46 -5.99 -5.55 -1.33
N LYS A 47 -7.30 -5.75 -1.55
CA LYS A 47 -8.04 -6.96 -1.16
C LYS A 47 -7.78 -8.11 -2.13
N HIS A 48 -7.43 -7.82 -3.38
CA HIS A 48 -7.01 -8.84 -4.33
C HIS A 48 -5.64 -9.37 -3.87
N CYS A 49 -5.62 -10.63 -3.43
CA CYS A 49 -4.47 -11.21 -2.73
C CYS A 49 -3.90 -12.39 -3.52
N ILE A 50 -2.60 -12.34 -3.82
CA ILE A 50 -1.92 -13.40 -4.58
C ILE A 50 -1.92 -14.72 -3.82
N LYS A 51 -1.81 -14.72 -2.49
CA LYS A 51 -1.96 -15.94 -1.69
C LYS A 51 -3.33 -16.57 -1.90
N PHE A 52 -4.40 -15.77 -1.98
CA PHE A 52 -5.72 -16.31 -2.27
C PHE A 52 -5.80 -16.88 -3.69
N ALA A 53 -5.33 -16.14 -4.68
CA ALA A 53 -5.34 -16.58 -6.08
C ALA A 53 -4.54 -17.88 -6.33
N LEU A 54 -3.49 -18.12 -5.54
CA LEU A 54 -2.65 -19.32 -5.61
C LEU A 54 -3.08 -20.44 -4.65
N GLY A 55 -4.19 -20.26 -3.92
CA GLY A 55 -4.69 -21.27 -2.97
C GLY A 55 -3.85 -21.40 -1.69
N TRP A 56 -3.05 -20.40 -1.33
CA TRP A 56 -2.20 -20.36 -0.12
C TRP A 56 -2.69 -19.39 0.94
N CYS A 57 -3.95 -18.92 0.85
CA CYS A 57 -4.51 -18.05 1.87
C CYS A 57 -4.73 -18.86 3.16
N PRO A 58 -4.06 -18.53 4.29
CA PRO A 58 -4.21 -19.28 5.53
C PRO A 58 -5.59 -19.13 6.19
N ARG A 59 -6.43 -18.22 5.67
CA ARG A 59 -7.83 -18.08 6.08
C ARG A 59 -8.76 -19.09 5.39
N GLU A 60 -8.39 -19.53 4.19
CA GLU A 60 -9.25 -20.39 3.35
C GLU A 60 -8.77 -21.84 3.36
N THR A 61 -7.46 -22.06 3.52
CA THR A 61 -6.87 -23.40 3.54
C THR A 61 -5.89 -23.57 4.69
N LYS A 62 -5.68 -24.82 5.09
CA LYS A 62 -4.60 -25.23 6.00
C LYS A 62 -3.33 -25.67 5.25
N GLU A 63 -3.39 -25.72 3.92
CA GLU A 63 -2.23 -26.03 3.10
C GLU A 63 -1.16 -24.95 3.26
N LYS A 64 0.08 -25.40 3.46
CA LYS A 64 1.21 -24.49 3.56
C LYS A 64 1.58 -23.99 2.18
N ALA A 65 1.93 -22.71 2.08
CA ALA A 65 2.47 -22.14 0.85
C ALA A 65 3.68 -22.97 0.40
N GLY A 66 3.71 -23.34 -0.88
CA GLY A 66 4.83 -24.08 -1.47
C GLY A 66 6.13 -23.26 -1.57
N PHE A 67 6.08 -21.97 -1.26
CA PHE A 67 7.19 -21.04 -1.35
C PHE A 67 7.31 -20.19 -0.09
N ARG A 68 8.54 -19.81 0.23
CA ARG A 68 8.86 -18.92 1.36
C ARG A 68 8.77 -17.46 0.91
N GLU A 69 8.05 -16.66 1.69
CA GLU A 69 8.02 -15.19 1.53
C GLU A 69 9.42 -14.56 1.72
N PRO A 70 9.68 -13.38 1.11
CA PRO A 70 8.73 -12.49 0.44
C PRO A 70 8.40 -12.87 -1.01
N PHE A 71 7.21 -12.47 -1.47
CA PHE A 71 6.84 -12.49 -2.89
C PHE A 71 7.11 -11.13 -3.54
N TYR A 72 7.26 -11.14 -4.86
CA TYR A 72 7.54 -9.95 -5.65
C TYR A 72 6.66 -9.90 -6.90
N LEU A 73 6.20 -8.69 -7.24
CA LEU A 73 5.71 -8.38 -8.59
C LEU A 73 6.88 -7.84 -9.41
N ILE A 74 7.06 -8.40 -10.59
CA ILE A 74 8.08 -7.96 -11.54
C ILE A 74 7.36 -7.35 -12.73
N ASN A 75 7.63 -6.08 -13.02
CA ASN A 75 7.12 -5.39 -14.19
C ASN A 75 8.25 -4.60 -14.85
N GLN A 76 8.76 -5.12 -15.97
CA GLN A 76 9.93 -4.59 -16.67
C GLN A 76 11.13 -4.44 -15.72
N GLN A 77 11.52 -3.20 -15.40
CA GLN A 77 12.63 -2.87 -14.50
C GLN A 77 12.20 -2.80 -13.02
N ASN A 78 10.90 -2.79 -12.73
CA ASN A 78 10.39 -2.64 -11.38
C ASN A 78 10.28 -4.00 -10.69
N LYS A 79 10.90 -4.11 -9.51
CA LYS A 79 10.72 -5.21 -8.56
C LYS A 79 10.02 -4.68 -7.31
N LEU A 80 8.76 -5.09 -7.13
CA LEU A 80 7.90 -4.60 -6.06
C LEU A 80 7.71 -5.70 -5.02
N LYS A 81 8.07 -5.41 -3.77
CA LYS A 81 7.93 -6.34 -2.65
C LYS A 81 6.49 -6.42 -2.19
N LEU A 82 6.03 -7.64 -1.94
CA LEU A 82 4.71 -7.92 -1.37
C LEU A 82 4.82 -8.24 0.12
N SER A 83 3.85 -7.74 0.88
CA SER A 83 3.64 -8.13 2.28
C SER A 83 2.14 -8.38 2.53
N PHE A 84 1.84 -9.20 3.53
CA PHE A 84 0.48 -9.71 3.74
C PHE A 84 0.08 -9.56 5.21
N ASP A 85 -1.01 -8.84 5.46
CA ASP A 85 -1.75 -8.91 6.72
C ASP A 85 -2.98 -9.80 6.50
N CYS A 86 -2.77 -11.11 6.68
CA CYS A 86 -3.84 -12.08 6.47
C CYS A 86 -5.01 -11.88 7.43
N ARG A 87 -4.80 -11.31 8.63
CA ARG A 87 -5.88 -11.03 9.59
C ARG A 87 -6.81 -9.93 9.07
N LYS A 88 -6.25 -8.89 8.46
CA LYS A 88 -7.00 -7.79 7.84
C LYS A 88 -7.43 -8.06 6.39
N CYS A 89 -7.08 -9.23 5.83
CA CYS A 89 -7.30 -9.54 4.41
C CYS A 89 -6.67 -8.50 3.46
N GLU A 90 -5.44 -8.09 3.77
CA GLU A 90 -4.76 -6.99 3.07
C GLU A 90 -3.42 -7.46 2.52
N MET A 91 -3.21 -7.24 1.21
CA MET A 91 -1.91 -7.34 0.56
C MET A 91 -1.38 -5.93 0.30
N ARG A 92 -0.11 -5.70 0.63
CA ARG A 92 0.57 -4.42 0.40
C ARG A 92 1.70 -4.58 -0.60
N VAL A 93 1.83 -3.58 -1.48
CA VAL A 93 2.89 -3.49 -2.49
C VAL A 93 3.81 -2.33 -2.13
N SER A 94 5.12 -2.56 -2.10
CA SER A 94 6.13 -1.54 -1.76
C SER A 94 7.30 -1.58 -2.74
N LEU A 95 7.99 -0.47 -2.93
CA LEU A 95 9.26 -0.47 -3.64
C LEU A 95 10.29 -1.25 -2.82
N GLU A 96 11.00 -2.17 -3.46
CA GLU A 96 12.23 -2.71 -2.88
C GLU A 96 13.34 -1.70 -3.19
N ASN A 97 13.77 -0.93 -2.19
CA ASN A 97 14.96 -0.12 -2.34
C ASN A 97 16.14 -1.08 -2.54
N GLN A 98 16.78 -1.04 -3.71
CA GLN A 98 18.14 -1.53 -3.86
C GLN A 98 18.99 -0.66 -2.92
N GLN A 99 19.54 -1.26 -1.88
CA GLN A 99 20.56 -0.61 -1.05
C GLN A 99 21.78 -0.27 -1.89
#